data_AF-A0A399FC52-F1
#
_entry.id   AF-A0A399FC52-F1
#
_cell.length_a   1.000
_cell.length_b   1.000
_cell.length_c   1.000
_cell.angle_alpha   90.00
_cell.angle_beta   90.00
_cell.angle_gamma   90.00
#
_symmetry.space_group_name_H-M   'P 1'
#
loop_
_entity.id
_entity.type
_entity.pdbx_description
1 polymer ?
#
loop_
_entity_poly.entity_id
_entity_poly.type
_entity_poly.pdbx_seq_one_letter_code
_entity_poly.pdbx_strand_id
1 'polypeptide(L)'
;MADLVRSIDLPLSMDFLAVSSYGNATKSSGEVELIKDLRYPISGRPVLIVEDIVDTGITLNYLLRMLEARLPASLKVAALLSKPSRRKIEVPIHYLGFEIEDAFVYGYGLDRSQLDRNLPFITSQAG
;
A
#
# COMPACT_ATOMS: atom_id res chain seq x y z
N MET A 1 -1.07 9.36 -3.00
CA MET A 1 -0.27 9.16 -4.24
C MET A 1 -0.02 10.45 -5.00
N ALA A 2 -1.05 11.12 -5.54
CA ALA A 2 -0.86 12.33 -6.36
C ALA A 2 -0.06 13.44 -5.65
N ASP A 3 -0.29 13.62 -4.35
CA ASP A 3 0.40 14.64 -3.54
C ASP A 3 1.87 14.30 -3.31
N LEU A 4 2.18 13.01 -3.12
CA LEU A 4 3.55 12.53 -2.99
C LEU A 4 4.33 12.77 -4.28
N VAL A 5 3.74 12.39 -5.43
CA VAL A 5 4.39 12.54 -6.73
C VAL A 5 4.65 14.01 -7.07
N ARG A 6 3.70 14.91 -6.77
CA ARG A 6 3.89 16.37 -6.96
C ARG A 6 4.95 16.96 -6.03
N SER A 7 5.27 16.30 -4.93
CA SER A 7 6.27 16.74 -3.94
C SER A 7 7.67 16.17 -4.19
N ILE A 8 7.86 15.35 -5.24
CA ILE A 8 9.17 14.77 -5.58
C ILE A 8 9.78 15.57 -6.75
N ASP A 9 10.90 16.22 -6.50
CA ASP A 9 11.63 17.04 -7.50
C ASP A 9 12.55 16.22 -8.43
N LEU A 10 12.45 14.88 -8.37
CA LEU A 10 13.24 13.97 -9.19
C LEU A 10 12.44 13.46 -10.39
N PRO A 11 13.07 13.19 -11.54
CA PRO A 11 12.43 12.47 -12.64
C PRO A 11 11.89 11.11 -12.17
N LEU A 12 10.61 10.86 -12.40
CA LEU A 12 9.95 9.62 -11.99
C LEU A 12 9.00 9.12 -13.08
N SER A 13 8.74 7.82 -13.05
CA SER A 13 7.67 7.16 -13.80
C SER A 13 6.68 6.53 -12.83
N MET A 14 5.40 6.58 -13.15
CA MET A 14 4.35 5.96 -12.33
C MET A 14 3.72 4.78 -13.05
N ASP A 15 3.38 3.76 -12.26
CA ASP A 15 2.49 2.69 -12.70
C ASP A 15 1.58 2.25 -11.55
N PHE A 16 0.52 1.51 -11.89
CA PHE A 16 -0.48 1.07 -10.93
C PHE A 16 -0.67 -0.43 -11.04
N LEU A 17 -0.51 -1.11 -9.92
CA LEU A 17 -0.77 -2.53 -9.75
C LEU A 17 -2.07 -2.71 -8.96
N ALA A 18 -2.91 -3.66 -9.35
CA ALA A 18 -4.14 -3.97 -8.63
C ALA A 18 -4.15 -5.43 -8.22
N VAL A 19 -4.43 -5.66 -6.94
CA VAL A 19 -4.59 -7.00 -6.36
C VAL A 19 -5.92 -7.12 -5.65
N SER A 20 -6.47 -8.33 -5.62
CA SER A 20 -7.66 -8.68 -4.86
C SER A 20 -7.33 -9.79 -3.86
N SER A 21 -7.95 -9.78 -2.69
CA SER A 21 -7.88 -10.91 -1.76
C SER A 21 -8.86 -12.01 -2.22
N TYR A 22 -8.44 -13.26 -2.22
CA TYR A 22 -9.37 -14.37 -2.47
C TYR A 22 -10.36 -14.54 -1.30
N GLY A 23 -11.66 -14.44 -1.61
CA GLY A 23 -12.76 -14.81 -0.72
C GLY A 23 -13.58 -13.63 -0.17
N ASN A 24 -14.91 -13.75 -0.21
CA ASN A 24 -15.91 -12.80 0.34
C ASN A 24 -15.90 -12.70 1.89
N ALA A 25 -14.85 -13.15 2.56
CA ALA A 25 -14.78 -13.22 4.02
C ALA A 25 -13.81 -12.18 4.58
N THR A 26 -14.18 -11.59 5.71
CA THR A 26 -13.45 -10.61 6.53
C THR A 26 -12.08 -11.08 7.05
N LYS A 27 -11.56 -12.22 6.58
CA LYS A 27 -10.24 -12.78 6.88
C LYS A 27 -9.54 -13.12 5.57
N SER A 28 -8.38 -12.50 5.32
CA SER A 28 -7.51 -12.84 4.20
C SER A 28 -7.04 -14.30 4.30
N SER A 29 -7.30 -15.11 3.27
CA SER A 29 -6.71 -16.45 3.10
C SER A 29 -5.18 -16.40 2.90
N GLY A 30 -4.63 -15.21 2.64
CA GLY A 30 -3.24 -15.03 2.25
C GLY A 30 -3.01 -15.24 0.75
N GLU A 31 -4.01 -15.74 0.03
CA GLU A 31 -4.01 -15.81 -1.42
C GLU A 31 -4.45 -14.46 -1.99
N VAL A 32 -3.63 -13.91 -2.87
CA VAL A 32 -3.82 -12.63 -3.53
C VAL A 32 -3.88 -12.86 -5.04
N GLU A 33 -4.93 -12.37 -5.69
CA GLU A 33 -5.11 -12.39 -7.14
C GLU A 33 -4.52 -11.12 -7.75
N LEU A 34 -3.71 -11.25 -8.79
CA LEU A 34 -3.24 -10.10 -9.58
C LEU A 34 -4.29 -9.73 -10.62
N ILE A 35 -4.97 -8.60 -10.40
CA ILE A 35 -6.02 -8.08 -11.30
C ILE A 35 -5.41 -7.25 -12.43
N LYS A 36 -4.35 -6.49 -12.11
CA LYS A 36 -3.62 -5.66 -13.07
C LYS A 36 -2.15 -5.65 -12.74
N ASP A 37 -1.32 -6.04 -13.70
CA ASP A 37 0.13 -6.01 -13.60
C ASP A 37 0.73 -4.65 -14.06
N LEU A 38 2.00 -4.45 -13.74
CA LEU A 38 2.85 -3.37 -14.26
C LEU A 38 2.97 -3.48 -15.78
N ARG A 39 2.88 -2.33 -16.45
CA ARG A 39 3.08 -2.20 -17.90
C ARG A 39 4.55 -2.11 -18.26
N TYR A 40 5.38 -1.56 -17.38
CA TYR A 40 6.80 -1.34 -17.62
C TYR A 40 7.66 -2.30 -16.78
N PRO A 41 8.75 -2.84 -17.37
CA PRO A 41 9.68 -3.67 -16.62
C PRO A 41 10.39 -2.83 -15.54
N ILE A 42 10.58 -3.45 -14.37
CA ILE A 42 11.24 -2.81 -13.23
C ILE A 42 12.66 -3.33 -12.98
N SER A 43 13.14 -4.28 -13.78
CA SER A 43 14.48 -4.86 -13.60
C SER A 43 15.56 -3.78 -13.70
N GLY A 44 16.50 -3.80 -12.74
CA GLY A 44 17.58 -2.82 -12.64
C GLY A 44 17.13 -1.39 -12.30
N ARG A 45 15.85 -1.17 -11.92
CA ARG A 45 15.33 0.16 -11.57
C ARG A 45 15.15 0.30 -10.06
N PRO A 46 15.40 1.49 -9.47
CA PRO A 46 14.92 1.81 -8.13
C PRO A 46 13.38 1.89 -8.14
N VAL A 47 12.73 1.14 -7.25
CA VAL A 47 11.27 1.09 -7.14
C VAL A 47 10.84 1.51 -5.74
N LEU A 48 9.86 2.40 -5.68
CA LEU A 48 9.17 2.79 -4.46
C LEU A 48 7.71 2.33 -4.55
N ILE A 49 7.33 1.37 -3.70
CA ILE A 49 5.94 0.99 -3.48
C ILE A 49 5.30 2.08 -2.60
N VAL A 50 4.12 2.55 -2.97
CA VAL A 50 3.38 3.58 -2.22
C VAL A 50 2.04 3.00 -1.78
N GLU A 51 1.87 2.84 -0.47
CA GLU A 51 0.65 2.34 0.18
C GLU A 51 -0.04 3.47 0.96
N ASP A 52 -1.36 3.41 1.04
CA ASP A 52 -2.15 4.28 1.92
C ASP A 52 -2.07 3.80 3.38
N ILE A 53 -2.23 2.50 3.63
CA ILE A 53 -2.16 1.92 4.97
C ILE A 53 -1.53 0.53 4.97
N VAL A 54 -0.58 0.30 5.88
CA VAL A 54 -0.05 -1.04 6.15
C VAL A 54 -0.62 -1.59 7.45
N ASP A 55 -1.65 -2.42 7.30
CA ASP A 55 -2.37 -3.10 8.39
C ASP A 55 -1.66 -4.41 8.78
N THR A 56 -2.18 -5.58 8.38
CA THR A 56 -1.59 -6.89 8.77
C THR A 56 -0.21 -7.18 8.15
N GLY A 57 0.16 -6.49 7.06
CA GLY A 57 1.39 -6.73 6.31
C GLY A 57 1.32 -7.87 5.29
N ILE A 58 0.23 -8.64 5.24
CA ILE A 58 0.10 -9.82 4.35
C ILE A 58 0.19 -9.43 2.87
N THR A 59 -0.64 -8.47 2.43
CA THR A 59 -0.66 -8.02 1.03
C THR A 59 0.68 -7.41 0.62
N LEU A 60 1.24 -6.54 1.46
CA LEU A 60 2.54 -5.92 1.17
C LEU A 60 3.66 -6.96 1.08
N ASN A 61 3.70 -7.95 1.97
CA ASN A 61 4.67 -9.04 1.90
C ASN A 61 4.56 -9.83 0.59
N TYR A 62 3.32 -10.12 0.13
CA TYR A 62 3.10 -10.75 -1.16
C TYR A 62 3.65 -9.88 -2.32
N LEU A 63 3.33 -8.58 -2.31
CA LEU A 63 3.80 -7.64 -3.34
C LEU A 63 5.33 -7.53 -3.36
N LEU A 64 5.96 -7.43 -2.18
CA LEU A 64 7.42 -7.38 -2.06
C LEU A 64 8.07 -8.61 -2.71
N ARG A 65 7.63 -9.82 -2.34
CA ARG A 65 8.17 -11.07 -2.92
C ARG A 65 7.96 -11.16 -4.43
N MET A 66 6.78 -10.79 -4.92
CA MET A 66 6.45 -10.80 -6.34
C MET A 66 7.31 -9.79 -7.14
N LEU A 67 7.55 -8.60 -6.59
CA LEU A 67 8.32 -7.55 -7.25
C LEU A 67 9.84 -7.77 -7.14
N GLU A 68 10.33 -8.34 -6.03
CA GLU A 68 11.73 -8.74 -5.88
C GLU A 68 12.16 -9.77 -6.94
N ALA A 69 11.28 -10.71 -7.28
CA ALA A 69 11.52 -11.68 -8.35
C ALA A 69 11.72 -11.05 -9.74
N ARG A 70 11.37 -9.76 -9.90
CA ARG A 70 11.59 -8.99 -11.14
C ARG A 70 12.93 -8.25 -11.15
N LEU A 71 13.76 -8.47 -10.12
CA LEU A 71 15.14 -7.98 -10.01
C LEU A 71 15.27 -6.45 -10.12
N PRO A 72 14.52 -5.64 -9.34
CA PRO A 72 14.76 -4.21 -9.26
C PRO A 72 16.13 -3.90 -8.67
N ALA A 73 16.70 -2.72 -8.95
CA ALA A 73 17.95 -2.29 -8.33
C ALA A 73 17.79 -2.02 -6.82
N SER A 74 16.61 -1.58 -6.42
CA SER A 74 16.21 -1.48 -5.02
C SER A 74 14.69 -1.50 -4.93
N LEU A 75 14.13 -2.08 -3.87
CA LEU A 75 12.70 -2.05 -3.58
C LEU A 75 12.48 -1.44 -2.19
N LYS A 76 11.81 -0.28 -2.16
CA LYS A 76 11.47 0.43 -0.92
C LYS A 76 9.96 0.62 -0.80
N VAL A 77 9.51 0.92 0.41
CA VAL A 77 8.09 1.13 0.74
C VAL A 77 7.92 2.48 1.41
N ALA A 78 6.99 3.27 0.86
CA ALA A 78 6.40 4.43 1.52
C ALA A 78 4.96 4.10 1.90
N ALA A 79 4.59 4.35 3.15
CA ALA A 79 3.24 4.17 3.65
C ALA A 79 2.75 5.46 4.29
N LEU A 80 1.53 5.88 3.98
CA LEU A 80 0.94 7.01 4.68
C LEU A 80 0.61 6.65 6.14
N LEU A 81 -0.03 5.51 6.35
CA LEU A 81 -0.42 5.00 7.68
C LEU A 81 0.19 3.62 7.97
N SER A 82 0.47 3.34 9.24
CA SER A 82 0.86 2.00 9.72
C SER A 82 0.10 1.66 11.01
N LYS A 83 -0.34 0.39 11.12
CA LYS A 83 -0.94 -0.17 12.35
C LYS A 83 -0.07 -1.33 12.89
N PRO A 84 1.03 -1.06 13.60
CA PRO A 84 1.90 -2.12 14.12
C PRO A 84 1.17 -3.12 15.02
N SER A 85 0.18 -2.67 15.80
CA SER A 85 -0.64 -3.54 16.67
C SER A 85 -1.41 -4.65 15.94
N ARG A 86 -1.60 -4.53 14.61
CA ARG A 86 -2.29 -5.53 13.77
C ARG A 86 -1.36 -6.41 12.94
N ARG A 87 -0.05 -6.18 13.02
CA ARG A 87 0.95 -6.85 12.21
C ARG A 87 0.87 -8.37 12.40
N LYS A 88 0.73 -9.09 11.30
CA LYS A 88 0.83 -10.57 11.26
C LYS A 88 2.12 -11.02 10.60
N ILE A 89 2.62 -10.22 9.66
CA ILE A 89 3.89 -10.43 8.98
C ILE A 89 4.64 -9.11 9.02
N GLU A 90 5.85 -9.13 9.59
CA GLU A 90 6.73 -7.98 9.57
C GLU A 90 7.17 -7.64 8.15
N VAL A 91 7.08 -6.35 7.81
CA VAL A 91 7.37 -5.82 6.48
C VAL A 91 8.10 -4.49 6.62
N PRO A 92 9.12 -4.22 5.79
CA PRO A 92 9.89 -2.99 5.89
C PRO A 92 9.05 -1.78 5.43
N ILE A 93 9.02 -0.72 6.24
CA ILE A 93 8.48 0.59 5.87
C ILE A 93 9.63 1.59 5.95
N HIS A 94 10.03 2.13 4.80
CA HIS A 94 11.20 2.99 4.70
C HIS A 94 10.85 4.46 4.89
N TYR A 95 9.63 4.84 4.51
CA TYR A 95 9.07 6.16 4.68
C TYR A 95 7.67 6.01 5.26
N LEU A 96 7.48 6.42 6.51
CA LEU A 96 6.19 6.38 7.20
C LEU A 96 5.66 7.80 7.37
N GLY A 97 4.39 8.02 7.01
CA GLY A 97 3.69 9.25 7.37
C GLY A 97 3.33 9.26 8.85
N PHE A 98 2.44 8.36 9.26
CA PHE A 98 1.92 8.29 10.62
C PHE A 98 1.73 6.85 11.11
N GLU A 99 2.10 6.61 12.35
CA GLU A 99 1.64 5.44 13.09
C GLU A 99 0.28 5.73 13.72
N ILE A 100 -0.65 4.77 13.63
CA ILE A 100 -1.98 4.90 14.21
C ILE A 100 -2.36 3.64 14.99
N GLU A 101 -3.23 3.84 15.98
CA GLU A 101 -3.89 2.76 16.71
C GLU A 101 -4.81 1.94 15.80
N ASP A 102 -5.35 0.83 16.32
CA ASP A 102 -6.37 0.08 15.61
C ASP A 102 -7.74 0.79 15.60
N ALA A 103 -7.85 1.79 14.73
CA ALA A 103 -9.10 2.51 14.45
C ALA A 103 -9.53 2.29 13.00
N PHE A 104 -10.83 2.19 12.76
CA PHE A 104 -11.35 2.23 11.39
C PHE A 104 -11.25 3.67 10.85
N VAL A 105 -10.38 3.87 9.86
CA VAL A 105 -10.04 5.18 9.28
C VAL A 105 -10.48 5.27 7.82
N TYR A 106 -10.90 6.46 7.39
CA TYR A 106 -11.33 6.76 6.03
C TYR A 106 -11.00 8.21 5.66
N GLY A 107 -11.09 8.54 4.37
CA GLY A 107 -10.65 9.83 3.83
C GLY A 107 -9.25 9.80 3.26
N TYR A 108 -8.91 10.80 2.46
CA TYR A 108 -7.61 10.94 1.79
C TYR A 108 -7.20 9.67 1.00
N GLY A 109 -8.15 9.07 0.28
CA GLY A 109 -7.99 7.85 -0.51
C GLY A 109 -8.51 6.58 0.18
N LEU A 110 -8.53 6.53 1.51
CA LEU A 110 -9.09 5.42 2.29
C LEU A 110 -10.62 5.45 2.23
N ASP A 111 -11.27 4.29 2.14
CA ASP A 111 -12.73 4.22 2.02
C ASP A 111 -13.47 3.71 3.25
N ARG A 112 -14.73 4.13 3.29
CA ARG A 112 -15.78 3.47 4.04
C ARG A 112 -16.85 3.00 3.06
N SER A 113 -16.91 1.69 2.81
CA SER A 113 -17.85 1.09 1.86
C SER A 113 -17.77 1.73 0.46
N GLN A 114 -16.55 1.92 -0.06
CA GLN A 114 -16.25 2.59 -1.34
C GLN A 114 -16.58 4.10 -1.39
N LEU A 115 -17.01 4.71 -0.29
CA LEU A 115 -17.26 6.15 -0.18
C LEU A 115 -16.17 6.86 0.63
N ASP A 116 -16.29 8.18 0.71
CA ASP A 116 -15.49 9.08 1.55
C ASP A 116 -14.00 9.23 1.18
N ARG A 117 -13.51 8.54 0.13
CA ARG A 117 -12.11 8.65 -0.35
C ARG A 117 -11.69 10.09 -0.69
N ASN A 118 -12.64 10.94 -1.09
CA ASN A 118 -12.40 12.31 -1.53
C ASN A 118 -12.32 13.34 -0.39
N LEU A 119 -12.48 12.93 0.87
CA LEU A 119 -12.28 13.84 2.00
C LEU A 119 -10.80 14.30 2.03
N PRO A 120 -10.53 15.60 2.26
CA PRO A 120 -9.17 16.15 2.24
C PRO A 120 -8.40 15.87 3.56
N PHE A 121 -8.99 15.10 4.46
CA PHE A 121 -8.43 14.73 5.75
C PHE A 121 -8.71 13.24 6.02
N ILE A 122 -7.94 12.67 6.95
CA ILE A 122 -8.16 11.34 7.50
C ILE A 122 -8.97 11.51 8.77
N THR A 123 -10.05 10.75 8.90
CA THR A 123 -10.85 10.68 10.13
C THR A 123 -11.13 9.23 10.48
N SER A 124 -11.55 8.99 11.72
CA SER A 124 -11.99 7.67 12.19
C SER A 124 -13.48 7.67 12.49
N GLN A 125 -14.07 6.49 12.51
CA GLN A 125 -15.39 6.29 13.11
C GLN A 125 -15.21 5.93 14.58
N ALA A 126 -15.87 6.67 15.48
CA ALA A 126 -15.98 6.25 16.87
C ALA A 126 -16.82 4.97 16.94
N GLY A 127 -16.28 3.95 17.62
CA GLY A 127 -16.97 2.68 17.88
C GLY A 127 -18.04 2.80 18.94
#